data_AF-A0A9P6G1Q8-F1
#
_entry.id   AF-A0A9P6G1Q8-F1
#
_cell.length_a   1.000
_cell.length_b   1.000
_cell.length_c   1.000
_cell.angle_alpha   90.00
_cell.angle_beta   90.00
_cell.angle_gamma   90.00
#
_symmetry.space_group_name_H-M   'P 1'
#
loop_
_entity.id
_entity.type
_entity.pdbx_description
1 polymer ?
#
loop_
_entity_poly.entity_id
_entity_poly.type
_entity_poly.pdbx_seq_one_letter_code
_entity_poly.pdbx_strand_id
1 'polypeptide(L)'
;MPIKPPIVSIFHNPSSKGCKHALHILQHNHYASKYRVDVVQSKLIPPTAQQISNMIEYLSQGKDISKGIQAIVVPHANQLAAGRNAAKEANMKSCQKLLGGKKMTIKDIASEAYDKAPPLPSTIADVQAIIANYPDLMTKPIVVDWINERAIVANPPEDTYMIAKHVDVPAEVDVMTKSAKRDLFREVVSKRAVVRNKLLFRTKVEGREASAKVYREMMDAVGLESLNPRKYSDSGPATTTTTTTTTTTINKGKKRPRTLNDATKY
;
A
#
# COMPACT_ATOMS: atom_id res chain seq x y z
N MET A 1 -3.21 31.34 -5.87
CA MET A 1 -1.95 30.56 -5.71
C MET A 1 -2.29 29.08 -5.91
N PRO A 2 -1.48 28.29 -6.64
CA PRO A 2 -1.74 26.86 -6.80
C PRO A 2 -1.68 26.16 -5.44
N ILE A 3 -2.75 25.44 -5.09
CA ILE A 3 -2.83 24.74 -3.82
C ILE A 3 -1.93 23.51 -3.89
N LYS A 4 -0.94 23.46 -2.98
CA LYS A 4 -0.02 22.32 -2.90
C LYS A 4 -0.81 21.11 -2.39
N PRO A 5 -0.78 19.96 -3.09
CA PRO A 5 -1.50 18.78 -2.65
C PRO A 5 -0.98 18.29 -1.28
N PRO A 6 -1.84 17.68 -0.45
CA PRO A 6 -1.45 17.11 0.85
C PRO A 6 -0.34 16.06 0.66
N ILE A 7 0.51 15.88 1.67
CA ILE A 7 1.64 14.94 1.61
C ILE A 7 1.35 13.77 2.56
N VAL A 8 1.43 12.56 2.03
CA VAL A 8 1.45 11.32 2.81
C VAL A 8 2.85 10.73 2.74
N SER A 9 3.53 10.65 3.88
CA SER A 9 4.86 10.04 3.94
C SER A 9 4.78 8.57 4.31
N ILE A 10 5.61 7.74 3.68
CA ILE A 10 5.81 6.34 4.03
C ILE A 10 7.27 6.12 4.43
N PHE A 11 7.48 5.66 5.66
CA PHE A 11 8.78 5.23 6.16
C PHE A 11 9.02 3.80 5.67
N HIS A 12 9.84 3.70 4.63
CA HIS A 12 9.93 2.54 3.76
C HIS A 12 11.26 1.80 3.91
N ASN A 13 11.21 0.46 3.87
CA ASN A 13 12.39 -0.39 3.68
C ASN A 13 12.31 -1.10 2.32
N PRO A 14 13.17 -0.77 1.34
CA PRO A 14 13.13 -1.34 0.00
C PRO A 14 13.44 -2.83 -0.06
N SER A 15 13.98 -3.42 1.01
CA SER A 15 14.20 -4.87 1.08
C SER A 15 12.97 -5.63 1.58
N SER A 16 11.99 -4.95 2.21
CA SER A 16 10.80 -5.59 2.78
C SER A 16 9.67 -5.70 1.75
N LYS A 17 9.16 -6.93 1.53
CA LYS A 17 8.01 -7.19 0.64
C LYS A 17 6.76 -6.43 1.10
N GLY A 18 6.50 -6.38 2.42
CA GLY A 18 5.38 -5.63 2.98
C GLY A 18 5.48 -4.13 2.72
N CYS A 19 6.67 -3.56 2.86
CA CYS A 19 6.93 -2.16 2.53
C CYS A 19 6.72 -1.84 1.04
N LYS A 20 7.15 -2.73 0.13
CA LYS A 20 6.89 -2.58 -1.32
C LYS A 20 5.40 -2.63 -1.63
N HIS A 21 4.67 -3.54 -0.99
CA HIS A 21 3.23 -3.66 -1.20
C HIS A 21 2.47 -2.43 -0.70
N ALA A 22 2.77 -1.94 0.51
CA ALA A 22 2.18 -0.72 1.06
C ALA A 22 2.47 0.50 0.15
N LEU A 23 3.70 0.65 -0.34
CA LEU A 23 4.05 1.72 -1.28
C LEU A 23 3.23 1.63 -2.58
N HIS A 24 3.09 0.43 -3.14
CA HIS A 24 2.28 0.21 -4.34
C HIS A 24 0.81 0.60 -4.12
N ILE A 25 0.24 0.28 -2.94
CA ILE A 25 -1.12 0.69 -2.58
C ILE A 25 -1.24 2.23 -2.56
N LEU A 26 -0.31 2.95 -1.93
CA LEU A 26 -0.33 4.42 -1.92
C LEU A 26 -0.22 5.00 -3.34
N GLN A 27 0.72 4.49 -4.14
CA GLN A 27 0.94 4.95 -5.51
C GLN A 27 -0.27 4.66 -6.42
N HIS A 28 -0.94 3.52 -6.24
CA HIS A 28 -2.14 3.19 -7.00
C HIS A 28 -3.33 4.10 -6.64
N ASN A 29 -3.49 4.41 -5.34
CA ASN A 29 -4.57 5.29 -4.87
C ASN A 29 -4.27 6.80 -5.05
N HIS A 30 -3.01 7.17 -5.29
CA HIS A 30 -2.57 8.54 -5.59
C HIS A 30 -3.44 9.24 -6.64
N TYR A 31 -3.76 8.53 -7.72
CA TYR A 31 -4.54 9.07 -8.84
C TYR A 31 -5.98 9.43 -8.44
N ALA A 32 -6.56 8.72 -7.47
CA ALA A 32 -7.91 8.96 -7.00
C ALA A 32 -7.97 10.08 -5.94
N SER A 33 -7.02 10.08 -5.01
CA SER A 33 -7.10 10.83 -3.75
C SER A 33 -6.30 12.15 -3.72
N LYS A 34 -5.64 12.54 -4.82
CA LYS A 34 -4.98 13.87 -5.01
C LYS A 34 -3.94 14.27 -3.94
N TYR A 35 -3.29 13.33 -3.26
CA TYR A 35 -2.19 13.61 -2.31
C TYR A 35 -0.84 13.21 -2.89
N ARG A 36 0.28 13.83 -2.54
CA ARG A 36 1.61 13.36 -2.95
C ARG A 36 2.11 12.29 -2.00
N VAL A 37 2.72 11.23 -2.56
CA VAL A 37 3.45 10.23 -1.76
C VAL A 37 4.89 10.69 -1.58
N ASP A 38 5.32 10.79 -0.33
CA ASP A 38 6.71 11.04 0.04
C ASP A 38 7.32 9.75 0.61
N VAL A 39 8.42 9.27 0.02
CA VAL A 39 9.02 7.98 0.37
C VAL A 39 10.28 8.22 1.17
N VAL A 40 10.23 7.98 2.48
CA VAL A 40 11.34 8.20 3.39
C VAL A 40 12.06 6.88 3.64
N GLN A 41 13.30 6.76 3.16
CA GLN A 41 14.15 5.61 3.44
C GLN A 41 14.83 5.80 4.80
N SER A 42 14.13 5.38 5.87
CA SER A 42 14.55 5.61 7.27
C SER A 42 15.91 5.04 7.65
N LYS A 43 16.46 4.11 6.84
CA LYS A 43 17.82 3.59 7.02
C LYS A 43 18.90 4.56 6.55
N LEU A 44 18.63 5.34 5.49
CA LEU A 44 19.58 6.30 4.94
C LEU A 44 19.46 7.66 5.64
N ILE A 45 18.22 8.08 5.90
CA ILE A 45 17.92 9.37 6.54
C ILE A 45 16.98 9.05 7.71
N PRO A 46 17.49 9.02 8.95
CA PRO A 46 16.64 8.77 10.12
C PRO A 46 15.62 9.90 10.26
N PRO A 47 14.40 9.61 10.75
CA PRO A 47 13.40 10.65 11.00
C PRO A 47 13.91 11.64 12.05
N THR A 48 13.51 12.91 11.95
CA THR A 48 13.84 13.92 12.96
C THR A 48 13.12 13.66 14.27
N ALA A 49 13.64 14.21 15.38
CA ALA A 49 13.01 14.11 16.70
C ALA A 49 11.54 14.56 16.68
N GLN A 50 11.23 15.65 15.97
CA GLN A 50 9.87 16.15 15.79
C GLN A 50 8.99 15.18 15.00
N GLN A 51 9.50 14.59 13.91
CA GLN A 51 8.76 13.59 13.16
C GLN A 51 8.43 12.38 14.02
N ILE A 52 9.37 11.92 14.86
CA ILE A 52 9.15 10.82 15.80
C ILE A 52 8.06 11.17 16.80
N SER A 53 8.12 12.34 17.44
CA SER A 53 7.09 12.80 18.37
C SER A 53 5.71 12.81 17.73
N ASN A 54 5.58 13.43 16.55
CA ASN A 54 4.31 13.49 15.81
C ASN A 54 3.79 12.09 15.46
N MET A 55 4.67 11.18 15.01
CA MET A 55 4.27 9.80 14.71
C MET A 55 3.72 9.08 15.95
N ILE A 56 4.38 9.22 17.11
CA ILE A 56 3.92 8.60 18.37
C ILE A 56 2.54 9.13 18.74
N GLU A 57 2.38 10.45 18.66
CA GLU A 57 1.12 11.12 18.95
C GLU A 57 0.00 10.63 18.03
N TYR A 58 0.23 10.62 16.71
CA TYR A 58 -0.76 10.18 15.72
C TYR A 58 -1.11 8.70 15.83
N LEU A 59 -0.12 7.83 16.11
CA LEU A 59 -0.34 6.40 16.34
C LEU A 59 -1.14 6.15 17.63
N SER A 60 -0.94 6.98 18.66
CA SER A 60 -1.68 6.91 19.92
C SER A 60 -3.09 7.49 19.84
N GLN A 61 -3.40 8.24 18.78
CA GLN A 61 -4.62 9.05 18.65
C GLN A 61 -4.87 9.94 19.89
N GLY A 62 -3.79 10.42 20.52
CA GLY A 62 -3.83 11.21 21.76
C GLY A 62 -4.32 10.46 23.02
N LYS A 63 -4.60 9.15 22.94
CA LYS A 63 -5.20 8.39 24.07
C LYS A 63 -4.16 7.75 24.97
N ASP A 64 -3.14 7.13 24.39
CA ASP A 64 -2.14 6.35 25.14
C ASP A 64 -0.79 6.38 24.42
N ILE A 65 0.08 7.28 24.88
CA ILE A 65 1.42 7.48 24.33
C ILE A 65 2.24 6.18 24.35
N SER A 66 2.02 5.33 25.37
CA SER A 66 2.72 4.05 25.52
C SER A 66 2.47 3.13 24.31
N LYS A 67 1.26 3.13 23.75
CA LYS A 67 0.93 2.38 22.54
C LYS A 67 1.67 2.93 21.32
N GLY A 68 1.77 4.25 21.19
CA GLY A 68 2.55 4.89 20.13
C GLY A 68 4.03 4.53 20.20
N ILE A 69 4.61 4.58 21.40
CA ILE A 69 6.00 4.17 21.68
C ILE A 69 6.23 2.70 21.26
N GLN A 70 5.36 1.80 21.71
CA GLN A 70 5.45 0.37 21.41
C GLN A 70 5.20 0.04 19.93
N ALA A 71 4.43 0.86 19.22
CA ALA A 71 4.16 0.68 17.79
C ALA A 71 5.36 1.07 16.91
N ILE A 72 6.10 2.12 17.28
CA ILE A 72 7.24 2.60 16.49
C ILE A 72 8.47 1.73 16.67
N VAL A 73 8.78 1.28 17.88
CA VAL A 73 9.97 0.47 18.11
C VAL A 73 9.60 -1.00 18.01
N VAL A 74 10.30 -1.75 17.16
CA VAL A 74 10.02 -3.18 17.00
C VAL A 74 10.23 -3.87 18.36
N PRO A 75 9.23 -4.62 18.88
CA PRO A 75 9.33 -5.27 20.18
C PRO A 75 10.60 -6.13 20.29
N HIS A 76 11.21 -6.10 21.47
CA HIS A 76 12.49 -6.73 21.83
C HIS A 76 12.64 -8.21 21.37
N ALA A 77 11.53 -8.93 21.20
CA ALA A 77 11.49 -10.29 20.65
C ALA A 77 12.09 -10.38 19.22
N ASN A 78 11.93 -9.35 18.39
CA ASN A 78 12.55 -9.27 17.07
C ASN A 78 14.00 -8.77 17.12
N GLN A 79 14.37 -8.01 18.16
CA GLN A 79 15.78 -7.65 18.40
C GLN A 79 16.62 -8.90 18.67
N LEU A 80 16.05 -9.90 19.35
CA LEU A 80 16.70 -11.22 19.52
C LEU A 80 16.83 -12.00 18.21
N ALA A 81 15.96 -11.76 17.22
CA ALA A 81 16.11 -12.35 15.89
C ALA A 81 17.18 -11.63 15.07
N ALA A 82 17.23 -10.29 15.15
CA ALA A 82 18.28 -9.48 14.53
C ALA A 82 19.66 -9.75 15.15
N GLY A 83 19.75 -9.82 16.48
CA GLY A 83 20.94 -10.22 17.22
C GLY A 83 21.39 -11.64 16.87
N ARG A 84 20.47 -12.59 16.71
CA ARG A 84 20.80 -13.95 16.22
C ARG A 84 21.38 -13.95 14.79
N ASN A 85 20.91 -13.07 13.91
CA ASN A 85 21.41 -12.97 12.54
C ASN A 85 22.76 -12.24 12.45
N ALA A 86 22.92 -11.14 13.19
CA ALA A 86 24.20 -10.43 13.33
C ALA A 86 25.25 -11.32 14.01
N ALA A 87 24.87 -12.09 15.04
CA ALA A 87 25.73 -13.08 15.66
C ALA A 87 26.10 -14.21 14.69
N LYS A 88 25.20 -14.65 13.80
CA LYS A 88 25.53 -15.60 12.74
C LYS A 88 26.55 -15.04 11.74
N GLU A 89 26.40 -13.79 11.29
CA GLU A 89 27.36 -13.14 10.39
C GLU A 89 28.71 -12.87 11.04
N ALA A 90 28.71 -12.41 12.30
CA ALA A 90 29.91 -12.20 13.09
C ALA A 90 30.62 -13.52 13.41
N ASN A 91 29.88 -14.59 13.76
CA ASN A 91 30.49 -15.92 13.96
C ASN A 91 31.15 -16.44 12.69
N MET A 92 30.54 -16.25 11.51
CA MET A 92 31.11 -16.80 10.28
C MET A 92 32.45 -16.13 9.92
N LYS A 93 32.61 -14.84 10.22
CA LYS A 93 33.84 -14.08 9.93
C LYS A 93 34.88 -14.10 11.06
N SER A 94 34.47 -14.14 12.33
CA SER A 94 35.38 -14.13 13.48
C SER A 94 35.76 -15.51 14.03
N CYS A 95 34.93 -16.56 13.86
CA CYS A 95 35.34 -17.93 14.21
C CYS A 95 36.52 -18.42 13.36
N GLN A 96 36.78 -17.81 12.20
CA GLN A 96 37.93 -18.16 11.37
C GLN A 96 39.25 -17.54 11.82
N LYS A 97 39.27 -16.53 12.70
CA LYS A 97 40.48 -15.71 12.89
C LYS A 97 40.99 -15.50 14.33
N LEU A 98 40.18 -15.62 15.39
CA LEU A 98 40.59 -15.07 16.69
C LEU A 98 40.30 -15.88 17.98
N LEU A 99 39.97 -17.16 17.91
CA LEU A 99 39.84 -17.95 19.14
C LEU A 99 40.98 -18.96 19.24
N GLY A 100 41.97 -18.63 20.07
CA GLY A 100 42.99 -19.56 20.58
C GLY A 100 42.38 -20.67 21.44
N GLY A 101 41.53 -21.51 20.84
CA GLY A 101 40.99 -22.75 21.42
C GLY A 101 39.75 -22.63 22.32
N LYS A 102 39.38 -21.45 22.81
CA LYS A 102 38.23 -21.33 23.73
C LYS A 102 36.90 -21.36 22.96
N LYS A 103 36.18 -22.48 23.04
CA LYS A 103 34.82 -22.65 22.48
C LYS A 103 33.84 -21.79 23.29
N MET A 104 33.50 -20.61 22.77
CA MET A 104 32.42 -19.79 23.31
C MET A 104 31.08 -20.45 22.99
N THR A 105 30.22 -20.64 23.99
CA THR A 105 28.92 -21.29 23.76
C THR A 105 27.91 -20.29 23.20
N ILE A 106 26.87 -20.77 22.54
CA ILE A 106 25.76 -19.93 22.05
C ILE A 106 25.13 -19.12 23.20
N LYS A 107 25.17 -19.64 24.44
CA LYS A 107 24.64 -18.97 25.63
C LYS A 107 25.47 -17.74 26.00
N ASP A 108 26.80 -17.84 25.91
CA ASP A 108 27.71 -16.73 26.23
C ASP A 108 27.57 -15.59 25.20
N ILE A 109 27.40 -15.95 23.92
CA ILE A 109 27.15 -14.97 22.84
C ILE A 109 25.78 -14.31 23.03
N ALA A 110 24.77 -15.08 23.43
CA ALA A 110 23.46 -14.54 23.72
C ALA A 110 23.49 -13.57 24.92
N SER A 111 24.15 -13.93 26.03
CA SER A 111 24.20 -13.05 27.21
C SER A 111 24.93 -11.74 26.91
N GLU A 112 26.05 -11.78 26.18
CA GLU A 112 26.77 -10.56 25.80
C GLU A 112 25.94 -9.66 24.86
N ALA A 113 25.11 -10.26 24.00
CA ALA A 113 24.17 -9.50 23.16
C ALA A 113 23.01 -8.91 23.97
N TYR A 114 22.58 -9.56 25.07
CA TYR A 114 21.56 -9.04 25.98
C TYR A 114 22.05 -7.83 26.77
N ASP A 115 23.30 -7.86 27.26
CA ASP A 115 23.89 -6.75 28.02
C ASP A 115 24.04 -5.48 27.17
N LYS A 116 24.07 -5.62 25.85
CA LYS A 116 24.17 -4.51 24.88
C LYS A 116 22.81 -4.10 24.29
N ALA A 117 21.72 -4.75 24.66
CA ALA A 117 20.41 -4.39 24.13
C ALA A 117 19.98 -3.01 24.69
N PRO A 118 19.47 -2.11 23.85
CA PRO A 118 18.95 -0.84 24.34
C PRO A 118 17.79 -1.08 25.31
N PRO A 119 17.69 -0.30 26.41
CA PRO A 119 16.58 -0.42 27.33
C PRO A 119 15.25 -0.21 26.60
N LEU A 120 14.19 -0.86 27.09
CA LEU A 120 12.85 -0.66 26.55
C LEU A 120 12.48 0.83 26.65
N PRO A 121 12.05 1.46 25.55
CA PRO A 121 11.69 2.87 25.58
C PRO A 121 10.45 3.05 26.46
N SER A 122 10.55 3.95 27.43
CA SER A 122 9.45 4.35 28.31
C SER A 122 8.96 5.76 27.98
N THR A 123 9.83 6.58 27.40
CA THR A 123 9.55 7.97 27.03
C THR A 123 9.77 8.21 25.52
N ILE A 124 9.24 9.33 25.02
CA ILE A 124 9.48 9.77 23.65
C ILE A 124 10.97 10.04 23.41
N ALA A 125 11.67 10.60 24.40
CA ALA A 125 13.11 10.85 24.32
C ALA A 125 13.90 9.54 24.17
N ASP A 126 13.49 8.47 24.86
CA ASP A 126 14.10 7.14 24.70
C ASP A 126 13.93 6.64 23.27
N VAL A 127 12.73 6.76 22.69
CA VAL A 127 12.46 6.35 21.30
C VAL A 127 13.33 7.14 20.32
N GLN A 128 13.44 8.46 20.51
CA GLN A 128 14.28 9.32 19.67
C GLN A 128 15.75 8.90 19.73
N ALA A 129 16.28 8.67 20.94
CA ALA A 129 17.66 8.21 21.13
C ALA A 129 17.89 6.83 20.51
N ILE A 130 16.96 5.89 20.67
CA ILE A 130 17.05 4.54 20.11
C ILE A 130 17.04 4.60 18.58
N ILE A 131 16.13 5.35 17.96
CA ILE A 131 16.03 5.43 16.49
C ILE A 131 17.21 6.18 15.89
N ALA A 132 17.73 7.21 16.56
CA ALA A 132 18.91 7.94 16.11
C ALA A 132 20.16 7.05 16.06
N ASN A 133 20.34 6.18 17.07
CA ASN A 133 21.48 5.27 17.15
C ASN A 133 21.26 3.97 16.34
N TYR A 134 20.00 3.52 16.22
CA TYR A 134 19.63 2.24 15.64
C TYR A 134 18.39 2.36 14.73
N PRO A 135 18.49 2.96 13.54
CA PRO A 135 17.33 3.19 12.65
C PRO A 135 16.67 1.91 12.11
N ASP A 136 17.36 0.77 12.20
CA ASP A 136 16.81 -0.54 11.83
C ASP A 136 15.82 -1.09 12.88
N LEU A 137 15.78 -0.51 14.09
CA LEU A 137 14.82 -0.87 15.15
C LEU A 137 13.46 -0.19 15.01
N MET A 138 13.30 0.74 14.07
CA MET A 138 12.02 1.35 13.76
C MET A 138 11.15 0.37 12.96
N THR A 139 9.89 0.19 13.37
CA THR A 139 8.88 -0.60 12.66
C THR A 139 8.61 0.00 11.29
N LYS A 140 8.50 -0.85 10.26
CA LYS A 140 8.28 -0.44 8.86
C LYS A 140 7.34 -1.44 8.18
N PRO A 141 6.40 -1.00 7.32
CA PRO A 141 6.16 0.39 6.92
C PRO A 141 5.29 1.16 7.93
N ILE A 142 5.64 2.43 8.17
CA ILE A 142 4.77 3.40 8.84
C ILE A 142 4.31 4.40 7.81
N VAL A 143 2.99 4.60 7.72
CA VAL A 143 2.36 5.58 6.82
C VAL A 143 1.81 6.71 7.67
N VAL A 144 2.15 7.94 7.30
CA VAL A 144 1.79 9.15 8.03
C VAL A 144 1.12 10.14 7.09
N ASP A 145 -0.10 10.54 7.44
CA ASP A 145 -0.80 11.69 6.90
C ASP A 145 -0.60 12.87 7.84
N TRP A 146 0.25 13.81 7.42
CA TRP A 146 0.61 14.97 8.22
C TRP A 146 -0.50 16.02 8.30
N ILE A 147 -1.44 16.01 7.35
CA ILE A 147 -2.53 16.99 7.31
C ILE A 147 -3.67 16.55 8.22
N ASN A 148 -3.99 15.25 8.19
CA ASN A 148 -5.06 14.68 9.02
C ASN A 148 -4.55 14.12 10.36
N GLU A 149 -3.30 14.39 10.72
CA GLU A 149 -2.69 14.00 12.00
C GLU A 149 -2.86 12.50 12.32
N ARG A 150 -2.67 11.68 11.28
CA ARG A 150 -2.93 10.24 11.33
C ARG A 150 -1.72 9.45 10.92
N ALA A 151 -1.45 8.40 11.67
CA ALA A 151 -0.40 7.45 11.36
C ALA A 151 -0.89 6.02 11.59
N ILE A 152 -0.35 5.10 10.81
CA ILE A 152 -0.59 3.66 10.97
C ILE A 152 0.71 2.90 10.77
N VAL A 153 0.85 1.80 11.51
CA VAL A 153 1.81 0.75 11.20
C VAL A 153 1.11 -0.22 10.23
N ALA A 154 1.49 -0.23 8.96
CA ALA A 154 0.80 -1.05 7.96
C ALA A 154 1.32 -2.50 7.99
N ASN A 155 0.83 -3.26 8.97
CA ASN A 155 1.07 -4.69 9.15
C ASN A 155 -0.25 -5.38 9.56
N PRO A 156 -1.06 -5.85 8.59
CA PRO A 156 -0.69 -6.13 7.20
C PRO A 156 -0.63 -4.87 6.29
N PRO A 157 0.06 -4.92 5.14
CA PRO A 157 0.23 -3.74 4.27
C PRO A 157 -1.08 -3.16 3.74
N GLU A 158 -2.16 -3.93 3.70
CA GLU A 158 -3.50 -3.51 3.29
C GLU A 158 -4.09 -2.43 4.21
N ASP A 159 -3.63 -2.31 5.46
CA ASP A 159 -4.08 -1.24 6.37
C ASP A 159 -3.77 0.16 5.81
N THR A 160 -2.82 0.25 4.87
CA THR A 160 -2.53 1.45 4.07
C THR A 160 -3.77 2.06 3.41
N TYR A 161 -4.78 1.26 3.06
CA TYR A 161 -6.05 1.76 2.52
C TYR A 161 -6.79 2.70 3.48
N MET A 162 -6.60 2.54 4.80
CA MET A 162 -7.24 3.41 5.79
C MET A 162 -6.74 4.85 5.68
N ILE A 163 -5.45 5.06 5.45
CA ILE A 163 -4.92 6.40 5.18
C ILE A 163 -5.36 6.85 3.78
N ALA A 164 -5.15 6.03 2.76
CA ALA A 164 -5.38 6.43 1.37
C ALA A 164 -6.84 6.86 1.05
N LYS A 165 -7.82 6.30 1.77
CA LYS A 165 -9.25 6.65 1.63
C LYS A 165 -9.65 7.93 2.36
N HIS A 166 -8.92 8.29 3.41
CA HIS A 166 -9.26 9.41 4.30
C HIS A 166 -8.34 10.61 4.12
N VAL A 167 -7.55 10.64 3.05
CA VAL A 167 -6.85 11.87 2.68
C VAL A 167 -7.87 12.84 2.10
N ASP A 168 -8.58 13.52 3.00
CA ASP A 168 -9.51 14.56 2.63
C ASP A 168 -8.72 15.72 2.04
N VAL A 169 -9.05 16.11 0.82
CA VAL A 169 -8.61 17.39 0.30
C VAL A 169 -9.44 18.44 1.03
N PRO A 170 -8.83 19.44 1.69
CA PRO A 170 -9.57 20.45 2.43
C PRO A 170 -10.70 21.01 1.55
N ALA A 171 -11.91 21.09 2.10
CA ALA A 171 -13.14 21.33 1.35
C ALA A 171 -13.10 22.57 0.44
N GLU A 172 -12.27 23.57 0.77
CA GLU A 172 -12.00 24.75 -0.06
C GLU A 172 -11.50 24.42 -1.47
N VAL A 173 -10.75 23.33 -1.66
CA VAL A 173 -10.25 22.91 -2.98
C VAL A 173 -11.32 22.19 -3.78
N ASP A 174 -12.27 21.53 -3.11
CA ASP A 174 -13.28 20.70 -3.76
C ASP A 174 -14.33 21.56 -4.50
N VAL A 175 -14.61 22.77 -3.99
CA VAL A 175 -15.54 23.73 -4.63
C VAL A 175 -15.02 24.16 -6.01
N MET A 176 -13.72 24.46 -6.15
CA MET A 176 -13.14 24.83 -7.45
C MET A 176 -13.11 23.67 -8.43
N THR A 177 -12.83 22.44 -7.96
CA THR A 177 -12.77 21.29 -8.88
C THR A 177 -14.16 20.79 -9.29
N LYS A 178 -15.19 20.96 -8.47
CA LYS A 178 -16.59 20.69 -8.85
C LYS A 178 -17.09 21.69 -9.90
N SER A 179 -16.73 22.97 -9.80
CA SER A 179 -17.05 23.96 -10.84
C SER A 179 -16.32 23.63 -12.15
N ALA A 180 -15.01 23.44 -12.11
CA ALA A 180 -14.22 23.10 -13.29
C ALA A 180 -14.67 21.80 -13.97
N LYS A 181 -15.06 20.78 -13.19
CA LYS A 181 -15.64 19.54 -13.73
C LYS A 181 -17.04 19.76 -14.34
N ARG A 182 -17.88 20.61 -13.74
CA ARG A 182 -19.18 20.99 -14.34
C ARG A 182 -18.99 21.74 -15.65
N ASP A 183 -17.99 22.62 -15.74
CA ASP A 183 -17.71 23.40 -16.94
C ASP A 183 -17.15 22.51 -18.06
N LEU A 184 -16.21 21.62 -17.74
CA LEU A 184 -15.72 20.61 -18.69
C LEU A 184 -16.85 19.68 -19.18
N PHE A 185 -17.73 19.25 -18.27
CA PHE A 185 -18.88 18.43 -18.63
C PHE A 185 -19.86 19.20 -19.53
N ARG A 186 -20.16 20.47 -19.22
CA ARG A 186 -20.98 21.35 -20.06
C ARG A 186 -20.37 21.52 -21.45
N GLU A 187 -19.06 21.71 -21.54
CA GLU A 187 -18.35 21.84 -22.80
C GLU A 187 -18.45 20.57 -23.65
N VAL A 188 -18.22 19.40 -23.05
CA VAL A 188 -18.34 18.10 -23.74
C VAL A 188 -19.76 17.85 -24.21
N VAL A 189 -20.76 18.14 -23.39
CA VAL A 189 -22.19 18.01 -23.77
C VAL A 189 -22.55 18.97 -24.89
N SER A 190 -22.09 20.22 -24.82
CA SER A 190 -22.30 21.24 -25.86
C SER A 190 -21.67 20.82 -27.19
N LYS A 191 -20.41 20.39 -27.18
CA LYS A 191 -19.71 19.85 -28.35
C LYS A 191 -20.48 18.67 -28.95
N ARG A 192 -20.94 17.71 -28.14
CA ARG A 192 -21.77 16.58 -28.61
C ARG A 192 -23.10 17.00 -29.22
N ALA A 193 -23.76 18.02 -28.66
CA ALA A 193 -25.02 18.52 -29.20
C ALA A 193 -24.83 19.15 -30.59
N VAL A 194 -23.76 19.94 -30.77
CA VAL A 194 -23.39 20.52 -32.07
C VAL A 194 -23.07 19.42 -33.08
N VAL A 195 -22.31 18.39 -32.67
CA VAL A 195 -22.01 17.22 -33.51
C VAL A 195 -23.30 16.55 -33.98
N ARG A 196 -24.22 16.24 -33.05
CA ARG A 196 -25.48 15.56 -33.35
C ARG A 196 -26.33 16.35 -34.33
N ASN A 197 -26.46 17.66 -34.14
CA ASN A 197 -27.23 18.53 -35.02
C ASN A 197 -26.60 18.61 -36.43
N LYS A 198 -25.27 18.70 -36.51
CA LYS A 198 -24.56 18.69 -37.80
C LYS A 198 -24.73 17.36 -38.55
N LEU A 199 -24.73 16.24 -37.82
CA LEU A 199 -24.95 14.91 -38.38
C LEU A 199 -26.38 14.75 -38.91
N LEU A 200 -27.39 15.19 -38.14
CA LEU A 200 -28.81 15.15 -38.53
C LEU A 200 -29.11 16.02 -39.75
N PHE A 201 -28.45 17.17 -39.88
CA PHE A 201 -28.61 18.04 -41.04
C PHE A 201 -28.04 17.39 -42.30
N ARG A 202 -26.84 16.80 -42.22
CA ARG A 202 -26.20 16.16 -43.38
C ARG A 202 -26.84 14.85 -43.80
N THR A 203 -27.30 14.01 -42.88
CA THR A 203 -28.05 12.78 -43.26
C THR A 203 -29.31 13.10 -44.06
N LYS A 204 -29.91 14.27 -43.83
CA LYS A 204 -31.10 14.73 -44.55
C LYS A 204 -30.79 15.26 -45.96
N VAL A 205 -29.55 15.68 -46.23
CA VAL A 205 -29.13 16.33 -47.49
C VAL A 205 -28.28 15.41 -48.37
N GLU A 206 -27.39 14.61 -47.80
CA GLU A 206 -26.29 13.95 -48.53
C GLU A 206 -26.38 12.40 -48.54
N GLY A 207 -27.42 11.81 -47.92
CA GLY A 207 -27.59 10.36 -47.85
C GLY A 207 -26.72 9.66 -46.80
N ARG A 208 -26.90 8.33 -46.65
CA ARG A 208 -26.37 7.56 -45.51
C ARG A 208 -24.85 7.33 -45.55
N GLU A 209 -24.23 7.23 -46.73
CA GLU A 209 -22.78 6.95 -46.81
C GLU A 209 -21.91 8.15 -46.40
N ALA A 210 -22.30 9.37 -46.80
CA ALA A 210 -21.60 10.59 -46.40
C ALA A 210 -21.59 10.77 -44.86
N SER A 211 -22.67 10.36 -44.20
CA SER A 211 -22.81 10.48 -42.75
C SER A 211 -21.87 9.56 -41.95
N ALA A 212 -21.51 8.39 -42.48
CA ALA A 212 -20.61 7.45 -41.82
C ALA A 212 -19.13 7.85 -41.90
N LYS A 213 -18.73 8.53 -42.99
CA LYS A 213 -17.36 9.06 -43.14
C LYS A 213 -17.12 10.24 -42.19
N VAL A 214 -18.07 11.16 -42.13
CA VAL A 214 -18.02 12.33 -41.22
C VAL A 214 -18.03 11.91 -39.75
N TYR A 215 -18.79 10.87 -39.39
CA TYR A 215 -18.80 10.36 -38.02
C TYR A 215 -17.42 9.83 -37.58
N ARG A 216 -16.70 9.13 -38.47
CA ARG A 216 -15.34 8.63 -38.19
C ARG A 216 -14.34 9.78 -38.01
N GLU A 217 -14.27 10.70 -38.97
CA GLU A 217 -13.37 11.85 -38.90
C GLU A 217 -13.63 12.73 -37.65
N MET A 218 -14.89 12.83 -37.21
CA MET A 218 -15.22 13.57 -35.99
C MET A 218 -14.86 12.83 -34.70
N MET A 219 -14.97 11.50 -34.63
CA MET A 219 -14.59 10.75 -33.43
C MET A 219 -13.07 10.80 -33.20
N ASP A 220 -12.30 10.84 -34.28
CA ASP A 220 -10.85 11.06 -34.26
C ASP A 220 -10.52 12.48 -33.77
N ALA A 221 -11.22 13.50 -34.28
CA ALA A 221 -10.99 14.90 -33.89
C ALA A 221 -11.30 15.21 -32.41
N VAL A 222 -12.20 14.46 -31.77
CA VAL A 222 -12.55 14.64 -30.34
C VAL A 222 -11.65 13.77 -29.43
N GLY A 223 -10.72 12.97 -30.00
CA GLY A 223 -9.82 12.11 -29.23
C GLY A 223 -10.55 11.02 -28.44
N LEU A 224 -11.74 10.61 -28.87
CA LEU A 224 -12.62 9.66 -28.18
C LEU A 224 -12.53 8.23 -28.75
N GLU A 225 -11.53 7.92 -29.57
CA GLU A 225 -11.37 6.60 -30.20
C GLU A 225 -11.29 5.44 -29.19
N SER A 226 -10.87 5.70 -27.95
CA SER A 226 -10.75 4.68 -26.89
C SER A 226 -12.08 4.17 -26.32
N LEU A 227 -13.22 4.74 -26.71
CA LEU A 227 -14.55 4.37 -26.20
C LEU A 227 -15.45 3.67 -27.23
N ASN A 228 -14.90 3.12 -28.31
CA ASN A 228 -15.68 2.42 -29.33
C ASN A 228 -15.92 0.93 -28.94
N PRO A 229 -17.16 0.52 -28.54
CA PRO A 229 -17.42 -0.81 -27.98
C PRO A 229 -17.46 -1.94 -29.02
N ARG A 230 -17.16 -1.67 -30.30
CA ARG A 230 -17.29 -2.64 -31.40
C ARG A 230 -15.98 -3.26 -31.91
N LYS A 231 -14.82 -2.94 -31.32
CA LYS A 231 -13.57 -3.65 -31.64
C LYS A 231 -13.34 -4.83 -30.69
N TYR A 232 -14.26 -5.78 -30.65
CA TYR A 232 -14.07 -7.14 -30.09
C TYR A 232 -15.01 -8.13 -30.79
N SER A 233 -14.94 -8.21 -32.12
CA SER A 233 -15.32 -9.42 -32.84
C SER A 233 -14.62 -9.42 -34.19
N ASP A 234 -14.10 -10.59 -34.56
CA ASP A 234 -13.55 -10.97 -35.86
C ASP A 234 -12.06 -10.70 -36.11
N SER A 235 -11.23 -11.64 -35.65
CA SER A 235 -10.48 -12.51 -36.58
C SER A 235 -9.62 -13.52 -35.80
N GLY A 236 -10.06 -14.78 -35.79
CA GLY A 236 -9.27 -15.94 -35.37
C GLY A 236 -9.82 -17.21 -36.04
N PRO A 237 -8.98 -18.05 -36.67
CA PRO A 237 -9.44 -19.19 -37.46
C PRO A 237 -10.02 -20.29 -36.58
N ALA A 238 -11.03 -20.97 -37.13
CA ALA A 238 -11.77 -22.04 -36.47
C ALA A 238 -10.86 -23.21 -36.08
N THR A 239 -10.69 -23.43 -34.78
CA THR A 239 -10.27 -24.71 -34.21
C THR A 239 -11.50 -25.45 -33.69
N THR A 240 -11.79 -26.57 -34.33
CA THR A 240 -12.79 -27.56 -33.93
C THR A 240 -12.32 -28.25 -32.64
N THR A 241 -12.99 -27.98 -31.53
CA THR A 241 -12.74 -28.70 -30.26
C THR A 241 -13.97 -29.56 -29.94
N THR A 242 -13.77 -30.87 -30.00
CA THR A 242 -14.74 -31.90 -29.62
C THR A 242 -14.95 -31.89 -28.10
N THR A 243 -16.14 -31.53 -27.66
CA THR A 243 -16.52 -31.58 -26.24
C THR A 243 -16.87 -33.00 -25.82
N THR A 244 -16.04 -33.63 -25.00
CA THR A 244 -16.35 -34.91 -24.34
C THR A 244 -17.02 -34.60 -22.99
N THR A 245 -18.32 -34.93 -22.88
CA THR A 245 -19.09 -34.80 -21.64
C THR A 245 -18.65 -35.88 -20.65
N THR A 246 -17.99 -35.48 -19.56
CA THR A 246 -17.70 -36.40 -18.44
C THR A 246 -18.74 -36.16 -17.34
N THR A 247 -19.63 -37.13 -17.14
CA THR A 247 -20.64 -37.12 -16.08
C THR A 247 -20.00 -37.55 -14.76
N THR A 248 -19.81 -36.61 -13.84
CA THR A 248 -19.34 -36.92 -12.48
C THR A 248 -20.53 -37.31 -11.60
N THR A 249 -20.64 -38.60 -11.29
CA THR A 249 -21.60 -39.14 -10.33
C THR A 249 -21.18 -38.81 -8.90
N ILE A 250 -22.01 -38.06 -8.16
CA ILE A 250 -21.79 -37.70 -6.76
C ILE A 250 -22.18 -38.89 -5.87
N ASN A 251 -21.18 -39.60 -5.33
CA ASN A 251 -21.38 -40.62 -4.30
C ASN A 251 -21.61 -39.96 -2.93
N LYS A 252 -22.85 -40.00 -2.43
CA LYS A 252 -23.17 -39.72 -1.02
C LYS A 252 -22.84 -40.97 -0.19
N GLY A 253 -21.83 -40.89 0.68
CA GLY A 253 -21.46 -42.04 1.53
C GLY A 253 -20.59 -41.72 2.74
N LYS A 254 -21.12 -42.12 3.91
CA LYS A 254 -20.48 -42.36 5.23
C LYS A 254 -20.17 -41.15 6.13
N LYS A 255 -21.17 -40.87 6.98
CA LYS A 255 -21.01 -40.26 8.32
C LYS A 255 -19.99 -41.08 9.13
N ARG A 256 -19.01 -40.41 9.75
CA ARG A 256 -18.13 -41.00 10.77
C ARG A 256 -18.81 -40.91 12.15
N PRO A 257 -18.70 -41.95 13.00
CA PRO A 257 -19.19 -41.88 14.38
C PRO A 257 -18.27 -40.98 15.22
N ARG A 258 -18.90 -40.15 16.07
CA ARG A 258 -18.26 -39.37 17.13
C ARG A 258 -18.03 -40.30 18.32
N THR A 259 -16.78 -40.53 18.70
CA THR A 259 -16.44 -41.16 19.98
C THR A 259 -16.54 -40.11 21.08
N LEU A 260 -17.46 -40.37 22.01
CA LEU A 260 -17.64 -39.66 23.28
C LEU A 260 -16.64 -40.29 24.27
N ASN A 261 -15.68 -39.51 24.78
CA ASN A 261 -14.87 -39.95 25.92
C ASN A 261 -15.44 -39.28 27.17
N ASP A 262 -16.28 -40.03 27.88
CA ASP A 262 -16.53 -39.87 29.31
C ASP A 262 -15.48 -40.66 30.08
N ALA A 263 -14.82 -40.02 31.04
CA ALA A 263 -14.07 -40.70 32.10
C ALA A 263 -14.07 -39.85 33.37
N THR A 264 -15.08 -40.11 34.19
CA THR A 264 -15.03 -40.41 35.64
C THR A 264 -14.14 -39.59 36.59
N LYS A 265 -14.84 -38.94 37.52
CA LYS A 265 -14.63 -38.93 38.99
C LYS A 265 -13.48 -39.81 39.53
N TYR A 266 -12.60 -39.19 40.31
CA TYR A 266 -12.45 -39.42 41.75
C TYR A 266 -12.11 -38.09 42.42
#